data_AF-A0A2D5Z492-F1
#
_entry.id   AF-A0A2D5Z492-F1
#
_cell.length_a   1.000
_cell.length_b   1.000
_cell.length_c   1.000
_cell.angle_alpha   90.00
_cell.angle_beta   90.00
_cell.angle_gamma   90.00
#
_symmetry.space_group_name_H-M   'P 1'
#
loop_
_entity.id
_entity.type
_entity.pdbx_description
1 polymer ?
#
loop_
_entity_poly.entity_id
_entity_poly.type
_entity_poly.pdbx_seq_one_letter_code
_entity_poly.pdbx_strand_id
1 'polypeptide(L)'
;MIMPDHVHFFCAPGAVEREIKGWMSYWRNQVTREWPEPTQKPIWQSDFWDTQMRNLEHYAAKWEYVRQNPVRAGLVAETDDWSYQGELNLLQWIGP
;
A
#
# COMPACT_ATOMS: atom_id res chain seq x y z
N MET A 1 3.57 2.66 0.55
CA MET A 1 4.77 2.12 1.22
C MET A 1 5.09 0.76 0.61
N ILE A 2 6.26 0.62 0.00
CA ILE A 2 6.74 -0.65 -0.55
C ILE A 2 7.80 -1.17 0.43
N MET A 3 7.55 -2.36 0.97
CA MET A 3 8.50 -3.12 1.78
C MET A 3 9.14 -4.20 0.90
N PRO A 4 10.28 -4.79 1.30
CA PRO A 4 10.94 -5.83 0.50
C PRO A 4 10.05 -7.04 0.18
N ASP A 5 9.08 -7.36 1.03
CA ASP A 5 8.24 -8.55 0.97
C ASP A 5 6.73 -8.26 0.83
N HIS A 6 6.29 -7.01 1.03
CA HIS A 6 4.88 -6.62 0.93
C HIS A 6 4.68 -5.13 0.59
N VAL A 7 3.44 -4.74 0.29
CA VAL A 7 3.09 -3.34 -0.04
C VAL A 7 1.88 -2.90 0.79
N HIS A 8 1.95 -1.69 1.34
CA HIS A 8 0.81 -1.00 1.94
C HIS A 8 0.34 0.15 1.06
N PHE A 9 -0.97 0.20 0.83
CA PHE A 9 -1.67 1.29 0.18
C PHE A 9 -2.68 1.93 1.12
N PHE A 10 -2.70 3.26 1.10
CA PHE A 10 -3.90 4.03 1.43
C PHE A 10 -4.55 4.39 0.09
N CYS A 11 -5.85 4.12 -0.05
CA CYS A 11 -6.59 4.38 -1.28
C CYS A 11 -8.02 4.81 -0.96
N ALA A 12 -8.60 5.59 -1.87
CA ALA A 12 -10.01 5.94 -1.88
C ALA A 12 -10.57 5.70 -3.30
N PRO A 13 -11.88 5.49 -3.45
CA PRO A 13 -12.52 5.46 -4.75
C PRO A 13 -12.20 6.73 -5.55
N GLY A 14 -11.85 6.57 -6.83
CA GLY A 14 -11.69 7.70 -7.76
C GLY A 14 -13.03 8.12 -8.37
N ALA A 15 -12.97 8.88 -9.48
CA ALA A 15 -14.16 9.31 -10.22
C ALA A 15 -15.05 8.16 -10.71
N VAL A 16 -14.46 6.97 -10.87
CA VAL A 16 -15.18 5.75 -11.22
C VAL A 16 -14.99 4.75 -10.10
N GLU A 17 -16.09 4.36 -9.46
CA GLU A 17 -16.06 3.35 -8.42
C GLU A 17 -15.70 1.97 -8.99
N ARG A 18 -14.89 1.26 -8.22
CA ARG A 18 -14.40 -0.09 -8.52
C ARG A 18 -14.35 -0.88 -7.23
N GLU A 19 -14.67 -2.17 -7.31
CA GLU A 19 -14.42 -3.09 -6.21
C GLU A 19 -12.92 -3.17 -5.93
N ILE A 20 -12.54 -3.18 -4.65
CA ILE A 20 -11.15 -3.27 -4.20
C ILE A 20 -10.44 -4.50 -4.80
N LYS A 21 -11.13 -5.65 -4.90
CA LYS A 21 -10.58 -6.87 -5.49
C LYS A 21 -10.23 -6.70 -6.97
N GLY A 22 -11.08 -6.04 -7.74
CA GLY A 22 -10.85 -5.74 -9.15
C GLY A 22 -9.66 -4.80 -9.33
N TRP A 23 -9.58 -3.75 -8.51
CA TRP A 23 -8.45 -2.83 -8.50
C TRP A 23 -7.13 -3.52 -8.13
N MET A 24 -7.13 -4.36 -7.09
CA MET A 24 -5.97 -5.15 -6.67
C MET A 24 -5.50 -6.11 -7.75
N SER A 25 -6.44 -6.80 -8.42
CA SER A 25 -6.15 -7.73 -9.50
C SER A 25 -5.49 -7.04 -10.70
N TYR A 26 -5.95 -5.83 -11.03
CA TYR A 26 -5.44 -5.06 -12.16
C TYR A 26 -3.95 -4.74 -12.02
N TRP A 27 -3.55 -4.04 -10.96
CA TRP A 27 -2.16 -3.58 -10.84
C TRP A 27 -1.20 -4.75 -10.54
N ARG A 28 -1.63 -5.76 -9.76
CA ARG A 28 -0.82 -6.97 -9.51
C ARG A 28 -0.51 -7.72 -10.79
N ASN A 29 -1.47 -7.80 -11.73
CA ASN A 29 -1.25 -8.43 -13.03
C ASN A 29 -0.19 -7.65 -13.83
N GLN A 30 -0.29 -6.33 -13.87
CA GLN A 30 0.69 -5.49 -14.56
C GLN A 30 2.11 -5.69 -14.00
N VAL A 31 2.27 -5.68 -12.67
CA VAL A 31 3.58 -5.96 -12.05
C VAL A 31 4.06 -7.38 -12.34
N THR A 32 3.16 -8.38 -12.33
CA THR A 32 3.52 -9.77 -12.64
C THR A 32 4.03 -9.93 -14.07
N ARG A 33 3.42 -9.20 -15.02
CA ARG A 33 3.82 -9.22 -16.44
C ARG A 33 5.22 -8.64 -16.65
N GLU A 34 5.51 -7.53 -15.98
CA GLU A 34 6.81 -6.85 -16.07
C GLU A 34 7.87 -7.40 -15.10
N TRP A 35 7.53 -8.43 -14.31
CA TRP A 35 8.47 -8.99 -13.34
C TRP A 35 9.67 -9.64 -14.04
N PRO A 36 10.91 -9.20 -13.73
CA PRO A 36 12.09 -9.54 -14.53
C PRO A 36 12.52 -11.00 -14.41
N GLU A 37 12.16 -11.67 -13.30
CA GLU A 37 12.62 -13.01 -12.98
C GLU A 37 11.48 -14.04 -13.03
N PRO A 38 11.29 -14.77 -14.14
CA PRO A 38 10.19 -15.71 -14.29
C PRO A 38 10.18 -16.83 -13.24
N THR A 39 11.35 -17.21 -12.73
CA THR A 39 11.54 -18.26 -11.73
C THR A 39 11.00 -17.89 -10.34
N GLN A 40 10.79 -16.61 -10.07
CA GLN A 40 10.23 -16.12 -8.80
C GLN A 40 8.69 -16.12 -8.80
N LYS A 41 8.04 -16.44 -9.93
CA LYS A 41 6.58 -16.45 -10.02
C LYS A 41 6.00 -17.73 -9.38
N PRO A 42 4.85 -17.64 -8.68
CA PRO A 42 4.07 -16.42 -8.41
C PRO A 42 4.70 -15.54 -7.33
N ILE A 43 4.69 -14.22 -7.56
CA ILE A 43 5.30 -13.23 -6.64
C ILE A 43 4.33 -12.68 -5.59
N TRP A 44 3.02 -12.95 -5.74
CA TRP A 44 1.99 -12.44 -4.84
C TRP A 44 1.47 -13.57 -3.95
N GLN A 45 1.32 -13.28 -2.66
CA GLN A 45 0.50 -14.11 -1.77
C GLN A 45 -0.95 -14.16 -2.27
N SER A 46 -1.60 -15.30 -2.04
CA SER A 46 -3.05 -15.43 -2.24
C SER A 46 -3.78 -14.41 -1.38
N ASP A 47 -4.81 -13.80 -1.95
CA ASP A 47 -5.62 -12.74 -1.33
C ASP A 47 -4.83 -11.48 -0.90
N PHE A 48 -5.49 -10.61 -0.16
CA PHE A 48 -4.95 -9.42 0.45
C PHE A 48 -5.76 -9.05 1.68
N TRP A 49 -5.17 -8.23 2.54
CA TRP A 49 -5.86 -7.64 3.66
C TRP A 49 -6.26 -6.20 3.32
N ASP A 50 -7.51 -5.86 3.56
CA ASP A 50 -8.02 -4.50 3.50
C ASP A 50 -8.87 -4.19 4.73
N THR A 51 -8.97 -2.91 5.05
CA THR A 51 -9.87 -2.43 6.08
C THR A 51 -10.35 -1.03 5.74
N GLN A 52 -11.63 -0.75 5.98
CA GLN A 52 -12.20 0.56 5.75
C GLN A 52 -11.83 1.50 6.91
N MET A 53 -11.21 2.63 6.58
CA MET A 53 -10.99 3.72 7.53
C MET A 53 -12.35 4.37 7.85
N ARG A 54 -12.62 4.64 9.14
CA ARG A 54 -13.96 5.05 9.63
C ARG A 54 -14.00 6.48 10.19
N ASN A 55 -12.86 7.01 10.60
CA ASN A 55 -12.69 8.37 11.12
C ASN A 55 -11.23 8.81 10.96
N LEU A 56 -10.98 10.09 11.23
CA LEU A 56 -9.67 10.73 11.09
C LEU A 56 -8.64 10.09 12.03
N GLU A 57 -9.02 9.77 13.26
CA GLU A 57 -8.12 9.17 14.25
C GLU A 57 -7.64 7.79 13.80
N HIS A 58 -8.54 6.96 13.27
CA HIS A 58 -8.18 5.65 12.74
C HIS A 58 -7.27 5.78 11.51
N TYR A 59 -7.57 6.73 10.61
CA TYR A 59 -6.72 7.02 9.46
C TYR A 59 -5.31 7.44 9.90
N ALA A 60 -5.20 8.44 10.78
CA ALA A 60 -3.93 8.99 11.23
C ALA A 60 -3.11 7.94 11.99
N ALA A 61 -3.73 7.19 12.90
CA ALA A 61 -3.06 6.12 13.63
C ALA A 61 -2.53 5.02 12.70
N LYS A 62 -3.30 4.65 11.68
CA LYS A 62 -2.87 3.63 10.71
C LYS A 62 -1.77 4.14 9.79
N TRP A 63 -1.85 5.41 9.39
CA TRP A 63 -0.82 6.06 8.58
C TRP A 63 0.51 6.07 9.30
N GLU A 64 0.52 6.51 10.56
CA GLU A 64 1.74 6.54 11.37
C GLU A 64 2.30 5.13 11.60
N TYR A 65 1.43 4.15 11.88
CA TYR A 65 1.85 2.75 11.97
C TYR A 65 2.57 2.28 10.69
N VAL A 66 2.03 2.57 9.51
CA VAL A 66 2.63 2.17 8.23
C VAL A 66 3.95 2.91 7.97
N ARG A 67 4.03 4.21 8.29
CA ARG A 67 5.29 4.99 8.18
C ARG A 67 6.40 4.42 9.05
N GLN A 68 6.07 3.88 10.22
CA GLN A 68 7.04 3.28 11.15
C GLN A 68 7.51 1.87 10.74
N ASN A 69 6.90 1.23 9.74
CA ASN A 69 7.24 -0.15 9.37
C ASN A 69 8.71 -0.36 8.94
N PRO A 70 9.34 0.52 8.13
CA PRO A 70 10.75 0.39 7.78
C PRO A 70 11.69 0.41 8.99
N VAL A 71 11.42 1.29 9.96
CA VAL A 71 12.19 1.39 11.21
C VAL A 71 12.01 0.12 12.05
N ARG A 72 10.76 -0.33 12.22
CA ARG A 72 10.44 -1.56 12.97
C ARG A 72 11.03 -2.82 12.34
N ALA A 73 11.21 -2.82 11.02
CA ALA A 73 11.89 -3.89 10.27
C ALA A 73 13.43 -3.75 10.29
N GLY A 74 13.98 -2.70 10.90
CA GLY A 74 15.42 -2.45 10.97
C GLY A 74 16.06 -2.06 9.64
N LEU A 75 15.27 -1.57 8.67
CA LEU A 75 15.75 -1.20 7.34
C LEU A 75 16.37 0.20 7.29
N VAL A 76 15.91 1.09 8.18
CA VAL A 76 16.36 2.48 8.33
C VAL A 76 16.30 2.91 9.79
N ALA A 77 17.04 3.96 10.15
CA ALA A 77 17.02 4.53 11.50
C ALA A 77 15.82 5.48 11.70
N GLU A 78 15.52 6.30 10.70
CA GLU A 78 14.39 7.23 10.70
C GLU A 78 13.40 6.87 9.60
N THR A 79 12.12 7.18 9.81
CA THR A 79 11.05 6.83 8.85
C THR A 79 11.27 7.51 7.50
N ASP A 80 11.75 8.74 7.50
CA ASP A 80 11.94 9.55 6.28
C ASP A 80 13.15 9.10 5.43
N ASP A 81 14.04 8.27 5.98
CA ASP A 81 15.16 7.68 5.23
C ASP A 81 14.71 6.59 4.25
N TRP A 82 13.49 6.05 4.43
CA TRP A 82 13.01 4.98 3.56
C TRP A 82 12.56 5.53 2.21
N SER A 83 13.37 5.30 1.17
CA SER A 83 13.12 5.85 -0.17
C SER A 83 11.93 5.24 -0.91
N TYR A 84 11.38 4.11 -0.46
CA TYR A 84 10.30 3.38 -1.13
C TYR A 84 8.91 3.70 -0.54
N GLN A 85 8.72 4.96 -0.13
CA GLN A 85 7.44 5.52 0.30
C GLN A 85 7.08 6.76 -0.52
N GLY A 86 5.82 7.16 -0.48
CA GLY A 86 5.35 8.34 -1.20
C GLY A 86 3.84 8.32 -1.43
N GLU A 87 3.37 9.37 -2.10
CA GLU A 87 1.97 9.63 -2.39
C GLU A 87 1.78 9.88 -3.89
N LEU A 88 0.77 9.25 -4.48
CA LEU A 88 0.37 9.50 -5.87
C LEU A 88 -0.78 10.51 -5.97
N ASN A 89 -1.66 10.51 -4.96
CA ASN A 89 -2.80 11.39 -4.86
C ASN A 89 -2.91 11.85 -3.42
N LEU A 90 -3.22 13.13 -3.23
CA LEU A 90 -3.56 13.65 -1.91
C LEU A 90 -4.92 13.08 -1.49
N LEU A 91 -4.89 12.13 -0.56
CA LEU A 91 -6.10 11.56 0.04
C LEU A 91 -6.46 12.40 1.26
N GLN A 92 -7.00 13.60 1.02
CA GLN A 92 -7.55 14.39 2.12
C GLN A 92 -8.75 13.66 2.70
N TRP A 93 -8.73 13.48 4.01
CA TRP A 93 -9.92 13.05 4.73
C TRP A 93 -10.94 14.19 4.68
N ILE A 94 -11.93 14.07 3.81
CA ILE A 94 -13.05 15.02 3.71
C ILE A 94 -14.25 14.35 4.39
N GLY A 95 -14.30 14.47 5.71
CA GLY A 95 -15.46 14.12 6.54
C GLY A 95 -15.76 15.28 7.50
N PRO A 96 -16.96 15.36 8.08
CA PRO A 96 -17.25 16.36 9.11
C PRO A 96 -16.26 16.28 10.28
#